data_AF-A0A4V6R4V8-F1
#
_entry.id   AF-A0A4V6R4V8-F1
#
_cell.length_a   1.000
_cell.length_b   1.000
_cell.length_c   1.000
_cell.angle_alpha   90.00
_cell.angle_beta   90.00
_cell.angle_gamma   90.00
#
_symmetry.space_group_name_H-M   'P 1'
#
loop_
_entity.id
_entity.type
_entity.pdbx_description
1 polymer ?
#
loop_
_entity_poly.entity_id
_entity_poly.type
_entity_poly.pdbx_seq_one_letter_code
_entity_poly.pdbx_strand_id
1 'polypeptide(L)' 'MNDDVTVEQERAFDDWCELATRAAETKALVDAVASGRAFARFHYLFIESERGANISPLRSESAA' A
#
# COMPACT_ATOMS: atom_id res chain seq x y z
N MET A 1 -1.26 -15.25 -12.98
CA MET A 1 -1.25 -14.39 -11.79
C MET A 1 0.18 -13.97 -11.61
N ASN A 2 0.50 -12.74 -12.01
CA ASN A 2 1.85 -12.22 -11.80
C ASN A 2 1.78 -11.50 -10.46
N ASP A 3 1.91 -12.27 -9.38
CA ASP A 3 1.98 -11.80 -7.99
C ASP A 3 3.35 -11.13 -7.73
N ASP A 4 3.82 -10.32 -8.68
CA ASP A 4 5.07 -9.59 -8.53
C ASP A 4 4.78 -8.36 -7.68
N VAL A 5 5.11 -8.46 -6.40
CA VAL A 5 5.22 -7.30 -5.51
C VAL A 5 6.19 -6.33 -6.17
N THR A 6 5.74 -5.11 -6.41
CA THR A 6 6.58 -4.07 -7.00
C THR A 6 7.68 -3.67 -6.00
N VAL A 7 8.83 -3.21 -6.51
CA VAL A 7 9.91 -2.65 -5.68
C VAL A 7 9.40 -1.53 -4.76
N GLU A 8 8.38 -0.78 -5.18
CA GLU A 8 7.77 0.27 -4.36
C GLU A 8 6.94 -0.31 -3.20
N GLN A 9 6.21 -1.40 -3.43
CA GLN A 9 5.48 -2.12 -2.39
C GLN A 9 6.42 -2.77 -1.37
N GLU A 10 7.53 -3.38 -1.82
CA GLU A 10 8.57 -3.94 -0.93
C GLU A 10 9.16 -2.84 -0.04
N ARG A 11 9.55 -1.71 -0.62
CA ARG A 11 10.08 -0.56 0.15
C ARG A 11 9.07 -0.02 1.16
N ALA A 12 7.80 0.10 0.77
CA ALA A 12 6.76 0.59 1.67
C ALA A 12 6.50 -0.39 2.83
N PHE A 13 6.65 -1.69 2.57
CA PHE A 13 6.56 -2.73 3.61
C PHE A 13 7.73 -2.65 4.59
N ASP A 14 8.96 -2.54 4.09
CA ASP A 14 10.17 -2.42 4.92
C ASP A 14 10.13 -1.15 5.79
N ASP A 15 9.76 0.00 5.20
CA ASP A 15 9.57 1.27 5.90
C ASP A 15 8.55 1.14 7.05
N TRP A 16 7.44 0.44 6.79
CA TRP A 16 6.43 0.19 7.82
C TRP A 16 6.97 -0.71 8.94
N CYS A 17 7.68 -1.79 8.60
CA CYS A 17 8.26 -2.72 9.57
C CYS A 17 9.26 -2.03 10.50
N GLU A 18 10.13 -1.18 9.97
CA GLU A 18 11.07 -0.39 10.76
C GLU A 18 10.34 0.52 11.75
N LEU A 19 9.36 1.29 11.27
CA LEU A 19 8.60 2.22 12.11
C LEU A 19 7.72 1.50 13.14
N ALA A 20 7.16 0.33 12.79
CA ALA A 20 6.39 -0.51 13.70
C ALA A 20 7.26 -1.06 14.83
N THR A 21 8.47 -1.53 14.50
CA THR A 21 9.44 -2.01 15.49
C THR A 21 9.81 -0.89 16.45
N ARG A 22 10.16 0.29 15.91
CA ARG A 22 10.46 1.47 16.72
C ARG A 22 9.30 1.89 17.60
N ALA A 23 8.07 1.92 17.08
CA ALA A 23 6.88 2.25 17.86
C ALA A 23 6.64 1.27 19.02
N ALA A 24 6.92 -0.03 18.80
CA ALA A 24 6.82 -1.06 19.83
C ALA A 24 7.88 -0.88 20.93
N GLU A 25 9.09 -0.49 20.56
CA GLU A 25 10.20 -0.24 21.48
C GLU A 25 10.01 1.03 22.31
N THR A 26 9.72 2.16 21.66
CA THR A 26 9.67 3.47 22.32
C THR A 26 8.34 3.73 23.03
N LYS A 27 7.25 3.11 22.55
CA LYS A 27 5.87 3.37 22.98
C LYS A 27 5.47 4.85 22.89
N ALA A 28 6.21 5.63 22.10
CA ALA A 28 5.94 7.04 21.93
C ALA A 28 4.79 7.24 20.93
N LEU A 29 3.86 8.15 21.25
CA LEU A 29 2.71 8.44 20.38
C LEU A 29 3.16 8.88 18.97
N VAL A 30 4.24 9.64 18.87
CA VAL A 30 4.79 10.10 17.59
C VAL A 30 5.25 8.94 16.71
N ASP A 31 5.89 7.92 17.29
CA ASP A 31 6.37 6.75 16.56
C ASP A 31 5.19 5.85 16.15
N ALA A 32 4.16 5.72 17.01
CA ALA A 32 2.92 5.02 16.67
C ALA A 32 2.18 5.68 15.49
N VAL A 33 2.11 7.02 15.47
CA VAL A 33 1.52 7.77 14.35
C VAL A 33 2.35 7.60 13.07
N ALA A 34 3.68 7.63 13.18
CA ALA A 34 4.56 7.41 12.04
C ALA A 34 4.38 6.01 11.44
N SER A 35 4.34 4.97 12.27
CA SER A 35 4.08 3.59 11.85
C SER A 35 2.70 3.45 11.18
N GLY A 36 1.65 4.03 11.76
CA GLY A 36 0.31 4.00 11.17
C GLY A 36 0.23 4.67 9.79
N ARG A 37 0.97 5.77 9.58
CA ARG A 37 1.06 6.44 8.27
C ARG A 37 1.79 5.58 7.24
N ALA A 38 2.88 4.93 7.63
CA ALA A 38 3.63 4.03 6.75
C ALA A 38 2.79 2.82 6.34
N PHE A 39 2.04 2.23 7.29
CA PHE A 39 1.08 1.17 7.00
C PHE A 39 0.03 1.60 5.97
N ALA A 40 -0.58 2.78 6.15
CA ALA A 40 -1.59 3.28 5.21
C ALA A 40 -1.05 3.42 3.78
N ARG A 41 0.21 3.88 3.63
CA ARG A 41 0.88 3.96 2.33
C ARG A 41 1.09 2.58 1.71
N PHE A 42 1.66 1.64 2.46
CA PHE A 42 1.84 0.25 2.01
C PHE A 42 0.52 -0.39 1.58
N HIS A 43 -0.51 -0.27 2.40
CA HIS A 43 -1.84 -0.84 2.13
C HIS A 43 -2.48 -0.25 0.87
N TYR A 44 -2.33 1.07 0.67
CA TYR A 44 -2.81 1.73 -0.55
C TYR A 44 -2.12 1.21 -1.80
N LEU A 45 -0.79 1.05 -1.77
CA LEU A 45 -0.02 0.50 -2.91
C LEU A 45 -0.44 -0.94 -3.25
N PHE A 46 -0.85 -1.74 -2.26
CA PHE A 46 -1.40 -3.07 -2.50
C PHE A 46 -2.81 -3.01 -3.13
N ILE A 47 -3.74 -2.25 -2.54
CA ILE A 47 -5.13 -2.18 -3.04
C ILE A 47 -5.25 -1.50 -4.42
N GLU A 48 -4.49 -0.43 -4.66
CA GLU A 48 -4.57 0.26 -5.95
C GLU A 48 -3.94 -0.53 -7.09
N SER A 49 -2.87 -1.30 -6.80
CA SER A 49 -2.32 -2.25 -7.77
C SER A 49 -3.37 -3.27 -8.19
N GLU A 50 -4.16 -3.80 -7.24
CA GLU A 50 -5.27 -4.72 -7.55
C GLU A 50 -6.42 -4.05 -8.32
N ARG A 51 -6.71 -2.77 -8.06
CA ARG A 51 -7.75 -2.02 -8.79
C ARG A 51 -7.32 -1.65 -10.22
N GLY A 52 -6.04 -1.36 -10.44
CA GLY A 52 -5.50 -1.02 -11.75
C GLY A 52 -5.54 -2.16 -12.76
N ALA A 53 -5.46 -3.42 -12.30
CA ALA A 53 -5.54 -4.60 -13.16
C ALA A 53 -6.96 -4.93 -13.65
N ASN A 54 -8.01 -4.28 -13.09
CA ASN A 54 -9.42 -4.59 -13.36
C ASN A 54 -10.20 -3.46 -14.02
N ILE A 55 -9.52 -2.42 -14.51
CA ILE A 55 -10.16 -1.40 -15.36
C ILE A 55 -9.93 -1.78 -16.83
N SER A 56 -10.62 -2.84 -17.26
CA SER A 56 -11.03 -2.86 -18.68
C SER A 56 -11.85 -1.60 -18.91
N PRO A 57 -11.52 -0.76 -19.90
CA PRO A 57 -12.41 0.32 -20.27
C PRO A 57 -13.70 -0.36 -20.69
N LEU A 58 -14.77 -0.18 -19.90
CA LEU A 58 -16.11 -0.53 -20.31
C LEU A 58 -16.36 0.28 -21.59
N ARG A 59 -16.12 -0.38 -22.72
CA ARG A 59 -16.31 0.13 -24.06
C ARG A 59 -17.76 0.58 -24.08
N SER A 60 -17.96 1.90 -24.04
CA SER A 60 -19.26 2.50 -24.21
C SER A 60 -19.67 2.27 -25.66
N GLU A 61 -20.23 1.11 -25.94
CA GLU A 61 -20.98 0.88 -27.17
C GLU A 61 -22.32 1.59 -26.97
N SER A 62 -22.31 2.90 -27.22
CA SER A 62 -23.54 3.63 -27.52
C SER A 62 -24.02 3.14 -28.89
N ALA A 63 -24.97 2.22 -28.86
CA ALA A 63 -25.78 1.89 -30.03
C ALA A 63 -26.65 3.11 -30.36
N ALA A 64 -26.43 3.67 -31.54
CA ALA A 64 -27.37 4.55 -32.24
C ALA A 64 -27.39 4.15 -33.72
#